data_AF-A0A2K3KRG9-F1
#
_entry.id   AF-A0A2K3KRG9-F1
#
_cell.length_a   1.000
_cell.length_b   1.000
_cell.length_c   1.000
_cell.angle_alpha   90.00
_cell.angle_beta   90.00
_cell.angle_gamma   90.00
#
_symmetry.space_group_name_H-M   'P 1'
#
loop_
_entity.id
_entity.type
_entity.pdbx_description
1 polymer ?
#
loop_
_entity_poly.entity_id
_entity_poly.type
_entity_poly.pdbx_seq_one_letter_code
_entity_poly.pdbx_strand_id
1 'polypeptide(L)' 'MVADESTIATFLNLTAYEMCPDFENDYGVCSFVAFIDSLIDYPEDVRELRSKGILHHCLSSDEEVANIFNLI' A
#
# COMPACT_ATOMS: atom_id res chain seq x y z
N MET A 1 -0.67 -8.74 -3.07
CA MET A 1 -0.02 -8.42 -1.77
C MET A 1 -0.91 -8.87 -0.62
N VAL A 2 -0.37 -8.97 0.60
CA VAL A 2 -1.16 -9.15 1.83
C VAL A 2 -1.14 -7.83 2.60
N ALA A 3 -2.31 -7.28 2.92
CA ALA A 3 -2.46 -6.06 3.70
C ALA A 3 -2.92 -6.36 5.14
N ASP A 4 -2.28 -5.71 6.10
CA ASP A 4 -2.56 -5.79 7.53
C ASP A 4 -2.28 -4.44 8.21
N GLU A 5 -2.49 -4.37 9.53
CA GLU A 5 -2.32 -3.15 10.34
C GLU A 5 -0.90 -2.56 10.27
N SER A 6 0.12 -3.35 9.91
CA SER A 6 1.51 -2.92 9.82
C SER A 6 1.90 -2.39 8.43
N THR A 7 1.02 -2.53 7.44
CA THR A 7 1.32 -2.22 6.03
C THR A 7 1.70 -0.75 5.84
N ILE A 8 0.96 0.18 6.45
CA ILE A 8 1.26 1.62 6.37
C ILE A 8 2.60 1.94 6.99
N ALA A 9 2.85 1.46 8.22
CA ALA A 9 4.12 1.70 8.90
C ALA A 9 5.30 1.16 8.07
N THR A 10 5.11 0.00 7.43
CA THR A 10 6.11 -0.59 6.54
C THR A 10 6.37 0.28 5.32
N PHE A 11 5.32 0.75 4.63
CA PHE A 11 5.46 1.60 3.46
C PHE A 11 6.12 2.93 3.79
N LEU A 12 5.69 3.61 4.85
CA LEU A 12 6.28 4.87 5.29
C LEU A 12 7.75 4.72 5.68
N ASN A 13 8.11 3.64 6.41
CA ASN A 13 9.49 3.38 6.79
C ASN A 13 10.37 3.04 5.59
N LEU A 14 9.86 2.28 4.62
CA LEU A 14 10.60 1.95 3.41
C LEU A 14 10.78 3.18 2.51
N THR A 15 9.75 4.02 2.36
CA THR A 15 9.85 5.30 1.67
C THR A 15 10.90 6.19 2.35
N ALA A 16 10.85 6.33 3.68
CA ALA A 16 11.85 7.11 4.41
C ALA A 16 13.28 6.55 4.26
N TYR A 17 13.42 5.23 4.26
CA TYR A 17 14.70 4.56 4.01
C TYR A 17 15.22 4.82 2.59
N GLU A 18 14.35 4.72 1.58
CA GLU A 18 14.69 5.00 0.17
C GLU A 18 15.08 6.46 -0.06
N MET A 19 14.50 7.40 0.68
CA MET A 19 14.85 8.82 0.59
C MET A 19 16.19 9.17 1.27
N CYS A 20 16.88 8.20 1.88
CA CYS A 20 18.20 8.42 2.47
C CYS A 20 19.25 8.69 1.38
N PRO A 21 20.10 9.73 1.51
CA PRO A 21 21.12 10.06 0.50
C PRO A 21 22.31 9.08 0.49
N ASP A 22 22.36 8.12 1.42
CA ASP A 22 23.52 7.26 1.67
C ASP A 22 23.67 6.10 0.66
N PHE A 23 22.74 5.94 -0.28
CA PHE A 23 22.85 4.95 -1.36
C PHE A 23 22.10 5.39 -2.63
N GLU A 24 22.60 4.98 -3.79
CA GLU A 24 21.87 5.12 -5.05
C GLU A 24 20.70 4.12 -5.08
N ASN A 25 19.52 4.63 -5.41
CA ASN A 25 18.33 3.83 -5.66
C ASN A 25 17.54 4.40 -6.84
N ASP A 26 16.65 3.60 -7.39
CA ASP A 26 15.83 3.92 -8.56
C ASP A 26 14.41 4.36 -8.19
N TYR A 27 14.16 4.70 -6.92
CA TYR A 27 12.84 5.06 -6.39
C TYR A 27 11.78 3.96 -6.57
N GLY A 28 12.19 2.69 -6.56
CA GLY A 28 11.31 1.54 -6.73
C GLY A 28 10.24 1.43 -5.64
N VAL A 29 10.57 1.75 -4.38
CA VAL A 29 9.61 1.75 -3.27
C VAL A 29 8.59 2.87 -3.46
N CYS A 30 9.03 4.11 -3.66
CA CYS A 30 8.16 5.25 -3.90
C CYS A 30 7.23 5.00 -5.10
N SER A 31 7.77 4.44 -6.18
CA SER A 31 7.00 4.11 -7.38
C SER A 31 5.93 3.04 -7.10
N PHE A 32 6.27 2.01 -6.31
CA PHE A 32 5.31 0.99 -5.91
C PHE A 32 4.23 1.56 -4.98
N VAL A 33 4.61 2.35 -3.97
CA VAL A 33 3.66 2.98 -3.03
C VAL A 33 2.69 3.89 -3.78
N ALA A 34 3.20 4.76 -4.66
CA ALA A 34 2.36 5.64 -5.48
C ALA A 34 1.44 4.86 -6.43
N PHE A 35 1.91 3.73 -6.96
CA PHE A 35 1.07 2.86 -7.78
C PHE A 35 -0.08 2.24 -6.96
N ILE A 36 0.20 1.74 -5.75
CA ILE A 36 -0.85 1.17 -4.89
C ILE A 36 -1.85 2.22 -4.43
N ASP A 37 -1.37 3.41 -4.05
CA ASP A 37 -2.20 4.57 -3.72
C ASP A 37 -3.16 4.91 -4.87
N SER A 38 -2.65 4.95 -6.11
CA SER A 38 -3.48 5.19 -7.30
C SER A 38 -4.51 4.10 -7.63
N LEU A 39 -4.43 2.93 -6.99
CA LEU A 39 -5.34 1.81 -7.21
C LEU A 39 -6.43 1.69 -6.15
N ILE A 40 -6.26 2.28 -4.97
CA ILE A 40 -7.14 2.03 -3.81
C ILE A 40 -7.58 3.36 -3.22
N ASP A 41 -8.71 3.88 -3.71
CA ASP A 41 -9.37 5.05 -3.13
C ASP A 41 -10.65 4.65 -2.38
N TYR A 42 -11.36 3.64 -2.89
CA TYR A 42 -12.67 3.22 -2.41
C TYR A 42 -12.71 1.73 -2.04
N PRO A 43 -13.65 1.30 -1.17
CA PRO A 43 -13.84 -0.11 -0.84
C PRO A 43 -14.11 -1.00 -2.06
N GLU A 44 -14.71 -0.45 -3.12
CA GLU A 44 -14.96 -1.13 -4.39
C GLU A 44 -13.67 -1.57 -5.09
N ASP A 45 -12.62 -0.76 -5.00
CA ASP A 45 -11.32 -1.05 -5.61
C ASP A 45 -10.67 -2.23 -4.90
N VAL A 46 -10.68 -2.21 -3.57
CA VAL A 46 -10.22 -3.32 -2.71
C VAL A 46 -10.94 -4.62 -3.07
N ARG A 47 -12.27 -4.55 -3.23
CA ARG A 47 -13.10 -5.70 -3.60
C ARG A 47 -12.75 -6.25 -4.98
N GLU A 48 -12.54 -5.40 -5.98
CA GLU A 48 -12.15 -5.81 -7.33
C GLU A 48 -10.78 -6.50 -7.30
N LEU A 49 -9.78 -5.87 -6.67
CA LEU A 49 -8.42 -6.41 -6.54
C LEU A 49 -8.40 -7.75 -5.80
N ARG A 50 -9.23 -7.90 -4.76
CA ARG A 50 -9.43 -9.18 -4.07
C ARG A 50 -10.06 -10.23 -4.97
N SER A 51 -11.10 -9.88 -5.73
CA SER A 51 -11.79 -10.82 -6.62
C SER A 51 -10.85 -11.40 -7.69
N LYS A 52 -9.82 -10.64 -8.08
CA LYS A 52 -8.77 -11.05 -9.02
C LYS A 52 -7.58 -11.75 -8.35
N GLY A 53 -7.56 -11.86 -7.02
CA GLY A 53 -6.44 -12.43 -6.26
C GLY A 53 -5.18 -11.55 -6.25
N ILE A 54 -5.30 -10.26 -6.58
CA ILE A 54 -4.20 -9.30 -6.57
C ILE A 54 -3.93 -8.82 -5.14
N LEU A 55 -5.01 -8.66 -4.36
CA LEU A 55 -4.97 -8.22 -2.97
C LEU A 55 -5.58 -9.29 -2.06
N HIS A 56 -4.92 -9.54 -0.94
CA HIS A 56 -5.46 -10.26 0.21
C HIS A 56 -5.30 -9.35 1.42
N HIS A 57 -6.20 -9.41 2.40
CA HIS A 57 -6.02 -8.66 3.65
C HIS A 57 -6.52 -9.46 4.85
N CYS A 58 -6.01 -9.10 6.03
CA CYS A 58 -6.41 -9.66 7.32
C CYS A 58 -7.23 -8.69 8.18
N LEU A 59 -7.64 -7.56 7.60
CA LEU A 59 -8.48 -6.52 8.23
C LEU A 59 -9.96 -6.90 8.25
N SER A 60 -10.76 -6.16 9.02
CA SER A 60 -12.17 -6.47 9.31
C SER A 60 -13.09 -6.22 8.12
N SER A 61 -12.74 -5.31 7.21
CA SER A 61 -13.55 -4.99 6.02
C SER A 61 -12.72 -4.38 4.89
N ASP A 62 -13.27 -4.39 3.67
CA ASP A 62 -12.70 -3.69 2.52
C ASP A 62 -12.61 -2.17 2.75
N GLU A 63 -13.51 -1.62 3.55
CA GLU A 63 -13.52 -0.20 3.89
C GLU A 63 -12.41 0.17 4.87
N GLU A 64 -12.09 -0.70 5.81
CA GLU A 64 -10.91 -0.53 6.67
C GLU A 64 -9.62 -0.54 5.85
N VAL A 65 -9.54 -1.41 4.83
CA VAL A 65 -8.40 -1.44 3.91
C VAL A 65 -8.27 -0.11 3.16
N ALA A 66 -9.34 0.35 2.50
CA ALA A 66 -9.33 1.60 1.74
C ALA A 66 -8.96 2.79 2.64
N ASN A 67 -9.54 2.88 3.85
CA ASN A 67 -9.20 3.93 4.81
C ASN A 67 -7.74 3.91 5.22
N ILE A 68 -7.14 2.73 5.40
CA ILE A 68 -5.72 2.61 5.72
C ILE A 68 -4.86 3.11 4.55
N PHE A 69 -5.12 2.66 3.33
CA PHE A 69 -4.35 3.09 2.15
C PHE A 69 -4.48 4.60 1.87
N ASN A 70 -5.65 5.20 2.13
CA ASN A 70 -5.87 6.64 2.03
C ASN A 70 -5.13 7.49 3.10
N LEU A 71 -4.36 6.86 4.00
CA LEU A 71 -3.47 7.57 4.95
C LEU A 71 -2.01 7.66 4.46
N ILE A 72 -1.69 7.04 3.32
CA ILE A 72 -0.38 7.13 2.66
C ILE A 72 -0.19 8.55 2.10
#